data_AF-W5STQ8-F1
#
_entry.id   AF-W5STQ8-F1
#
_cell.length_a   1.000
_cell.length_b   1.000
_cell.length_c   1.000
_cell.angle_alpha   90.00
_cell.angle_beta   90.00
_cell.angle_gamma   90.00
#
_symmetry.space_group_name_H-M   'P 1'
#
loop_
_entity.id
_entity.type
_entity.pdbx_description
1 polymer ?
#
loop_
_entity_poly.entity_id
_entity_poly.type
_entity_poly.pdbx_seq_one_letter_code
_entity_poly.pdbx_strand_id
1 'polypeptide(L)'
;MGISRFEKFENVLFNICLNVDFVLEYEFGNAYEVHPSRLPRGKAANGLLDGLFRVTTSFTLGYGSKFGRGYLIIIEIITLDIVDVEFSNRVIERGIEIFGEKLKEKFPERKLSIVYDINVYKIIGDFFSNM
;
A
#
# COMPACT_ATOMS: atom_id res chain seq x y z
N MET A 1 -5.85 -25.04 -13.44
CA MET A 1 -4.68 -24.12 -13.50
C MET A 1 -4.28 -23.81 -12.08
N GLY A 2 -3.09 -24.22 -11.65
CA GLY A 2 -2.59 -23.87 -10.31
C GLY A 2 -2.20 -22.39 -10.27
N ILE A 3 -2.59 -21.69 -9.20
CA ILE A 3 -2.19 -20.29 -8.97
C ILE A 3 -0.66 -20.24 -8.87
N SER A 4 -0.03 -19.39 -9.68
CA SER A 4 1.42 -19.20 -9.71
C SER A 4 1.94 -18.63 -8.39
N ARG A 5 3.23 -18.86 -8.09
CA ARG A 5 3.86 -18.34 -6.86
C ARG A 5 3.80 -16.82 -6.76
N PHE A 6 3.87 -16.15 -7.92
CA PHE A 6 3.74 -14.71 -8.05
C PHE A 6 2.35 -14.23 -7.63
N GLU A 7 1.30 -14.82 -8.18
CA GLU A 7 -0.09 -14.47 -7.83
C GLU A 7 -0.38 -14.72 -6.34
N LYS A 8 0.18 -15.77 -5.72
CA LYS A 8 0.01 -15.98 -4.27
C LYS A 8 0.63 -14.84 -3.46
N PHE A 9 1.83 -14.41 -3.84
CA PHE A 9 2.51 -13.30 -3.18
C PHE A 9 1.74 -11.99 -3.35
N GLU A 10 1.33 -11.66 -4.58
CA GLU A 10 0.55 -10.47 -4.87
C GLU A 10 -0.81 -10.47 -4.17
N ASN A 11 -1.48 -11.62 -4.07
CA ASN A 11 -2.72 -11.73 -3.30
C ASN A 11 -2.51 -11.41 -1.82
N VAL A 12 -1.38 -11.82 -1.23
CA VAL A 12 -1.06 -11.42 0.15
C VAL A 12 -0.85 -9.91 0.25
N LEU A 13 -0.07 -9.32 -0.67
CA LEU A 13 0.14 -7.87 -0.70
C LEU A 13 -1.17 -7.09 -0.88
N PHE A 14 -2.06 -7.57 -1.75
CA PHE A 14 -3.39 -7.00 -1.97
C PHE A 14 -4.23 -7.00 -0.68
N ASN A 15 -4.21 -8.09 0.08
CA ASN A 15 -4.90 -8.16 1.37
C ASN A 15 -4.27 -7.23 2.42
N ILE A 16 -2.95 -7.03 2.40
CA ILE A 16 -2.30 -6.02 3.24
C ILE A 16 -2.78 -4.63 2.83
N CYS A 17 -2.83 -4.31 1.53
CA CYS A 17 -3.34 -3.04 1.03
C CYS A 17 -4.77 -2.76 1.51
N LEU A 18 -5.67 -3.73 1.41
CA LEU A 18 -7.04 -3.61 1.92
C LEU A 18 -7.09 -3.34 3.42
N ASN A 19 -6.20 -3.94 4.20
CA ASN A 19 -6.14 -3.73 5.64
C ASN A 19 -5.64 -2.31 5.97
N VAL A 20 -4.57 -1.86 5.32
CA VAL A 20 -4.05 -0.50 5.50
C VAL A 20 -5.11 0.53 5.12
N ASP A 21 -5.72 0.36 3.95
CA ASP A 21 -6.82 1.19 3.46
C ASP A 21 -7.96 1.30 4.49
N PHE A 22 -8.41 0.15 5.03
CA PHE A 22 -9.44 0.14 6.07
C PHE A 22 -9.06 0.96 7.31
N VAL A 23 -7.82 0.84 7.79
CA VAL A 23 -7.38 1.58 8.97
C VAL A 23 -7.27 3.08 8.67
N LEU A 24 -6.71 3.46 7.51
CA LEU A 24 -6.61 4.87 7.12
C LEU A 24 -7.99 5.51 6.95
N GLU A 25 -8.94 4.81 6.33
CA GLU A 25 -10.33 5.27 6.22
C GLU A 25 -10.98 5.45 7.60
N TYR A 26 -10.74 4.52 8.52
CA TYR A 26 -11.28 4.61 9.87
C TYR A 26 -10.70 5.78 10.66
N GLU A 27 -9.37 5.99 10.59
CA GLU A 27 -8.67 7.03 11.34
C GLU A 27 -8.83 8.43 10.72
N PHE A 28 -8.89 8.52 9.38
CA PHE A 28 -8.75 9.78 8.65
C PHE A 28 -9.77 10.02 7.53
N GLY A 29 -10.70 9.09 7.25
CA GLY A 29 -11.56 9.13 6.06
C GLY A 29 -12.53 10.31 5.97
N ASN A 30 -12.73 11.05 7.06
CA ASN A 30 -13.57 12.25 7.10
C ASN A 30 -12.77 13.57 7.13
N ALA A 31 -11.45 13.51 6.92
CA ALA A 31 -10.60 14.71 6.98
C ALA A 31 -10.77 15.64 5.77
N TYR A 32 -11.18 15.08 4.62
CA TYR A 32 -11.36 15.80 3.35
C TYR A 32 -12.58 15.27 2.61
N GLU A 33 -13.06 16.04 1.64
CA GLU A 33 -14.10 15.56 0.75
C GLU A 33 -13.53 14.52 -0.22
N VAL A 34 -14.24 13.41 -0.39
CA VAL A 34 -13.88 12.38 -1.37
C VAL A 34 -14.07 12.95 -2.78
N HIS A 35 -13.13 12.66 -3.69
CA HIS A 35 -13.21 13.11 -5.08
C HIS A 35 -14.59 12.75 -5.70
N PRO A 36 -15.26 13.66 -6.44
CA PRO A 36 -16.63 13.43 -6.93
C PRO A 36 -16.82 12.19 -7.81
N SER A 37 -15.77 11.76 -8.52
CA SER A 37 -15.79 10.55 -9.34
C SER A 37 -15.56 9.25 -8.56
N ARG A 38 -15.31 9.34 -7.25
CA ARG A 38 -15.02 8.21 -6.39
C ARG A 38 -16.24 7.89 -5.54
N LEU A 39 -16.51 6.60 -5.40
CA LEU A 39 -17.67 6.14 -4.64
C LEU A 39 -17.43 6.35 -3.13
N PRO A 40 -18.50 6.60 -2.35
CA PRO A 40 -18.40 6.61 -0.89
C PRO A 40 -17.96 5.26 -0.34
N ARG A 41 -17.35 5.25 0.85
CA ARG A 41 -16.85 4.04 1.51
C ARG A 41 -17.92 2.93 1.57
N GLY A 42 -17.54 1.72 1.14
CA GLY A 42 -18.40 0.53 1.15
C GLY A 42 -19.38 0.45 -0.02
N LYS A 43 -19.21 1.26 -1.07
CA LYS A 43 -20.07 1.27 -2.25
C LYS A 43 -19.42 0.66 -3.49
N ALA A 44 -18.10 0.47 -3.49
CA ALA A 44 -17.41 -0.20 -4.59
C ALA A 44 -17.25 -1.72 -4.34
N ALA A 45 -16.63 -2.40 -5.29
CA ALA A 45 -16.34 -3.84 -5.18
C ALA A 45 -15.33 -4.17 -4.07
N ASN A 46 -14.46 -3.21 -3.71
CA ASN A 46 -13.55 -3.30 -2.58
C ASN A 46 -13.10 -1.91 -2.13
N GLY A 47 -12.45 -1.85 -0.97
CA GLY A 47 -12.06 -0.60 -0.33
C GLY A 47 -11.07 0.25 -1.12
N LEU A 48 -10.22 -0.37 -1.96
CA LEU A 48 -9.23 0.38 -2.76
C LEU A 48 -9.87 1.23 -3.87
N LEU A 49 -11.15 0.97 -4.17
CA LEU A 49 -11.94 1.62 -5.22
C LEU A 49 -12.96 2.64 -4.67
N ASP A 50 -13.07 2.81 -3.35
CA ASP A 50 -13.95 3.77 -2.71
C ASP A 50 -13.26 4.53 -1.58
N GLY A 51 -13.98 5.46 -0.94
CA GLY A 51 -13.46 6.22 0.19
C GLY A 51 -12.46 7.31 -0.21
N LEU A 52 -11.77 7.87 0.78
CA LEU A 52 -10.79 8.93 0.60
C LEU A 52 -9.42 8.40 0.18
N PHE A 53 -9.02 7.21 0.60
CA PHE A 53 -7.68 6.68 0.39
C PHE A 53 -7.65 5.60 -0.69
N ARG A 54 -6.48 5.41 -1.28
CA ARG A 54 -6.19 4.26 -2.12
C ARG A 54 -4.80 3.74 -1.77
N VAL A 55 -4.73 2.46 -1.39
CA VAL A 55 -3.47 1.79 -1.09
C VAL A 55 -3.23 0.68 -2.11
N THR A 56 -2.08 0.69 -2.78
CA THR A 56 -1.72 -0.34 -3.77
C THR A 56 -0.24 -0.70 -3.69
N THR A 57 0.12 -1.80 -4.36
CA THR A 57 1.52 -2.14 -4.61
C THR A 57 1.76 -2.34 -6.10
N SER A 58 2.98 -2.03 -6.55
CA SER A 58 3.37 -2.18 -7.95
C SER A 58 4.81 -2.67 -8.07
N PHE A 59 5.04 -3.72 -8.85
CA PHE A 59 6.39 -4.24 -9.08
C PHE A 59 7.20 -3.28 -9.97
N THR A 60 8.47 -3.09 -9.62
CA THR A 60 9.43 -2.30 -10.38
C THR A 60 10.76 -3.05 -10.54
N LEU A 61 11.39 -2.92 -11.71
CA LEU A 61 12.75 -3.39 -11.95
C LEU A 61 13.80 -2.52 -11.23
N GLY A 62 13.44 -1.31 -10.80
CA GLY A 62 14.30 -0.45 -9.99
C GLY A 62 15.41 0.26 -10.76
N TYR A 63 15.19 0.64 -12.02
CA TYR A 63 16.14 1.51 -12.73
C TYR A 63 16.31 2.84 -11.97
N GLY A 64 17.56 3.19 -11.62
CA GLY A 64 17.89 4.37 -10.82
C GLY A 64 17.75 4.20 -9.30
N SER A 65 17.26 3.04 -8.84
CA SER A 65 17.12 2.73 -7.42
C SER A 65 18.45 2.44 -6.72
N LYS A 66 18.57 2.80 -5.44
CA LYS A 66 19.70 2.36 -4.58
C LYS A 66 19.63 0.87 -4.20
N PHE A 67 18.44 0.27 -4.25
CA PHE A 67 18.17 -1.10 -3.78
C PHE A 67 17.73 -2.05 -4.92
N GLY A 68 17.63 -1.56 -6.15
CA GLY A 68 17.19 -2.35 -7.31
C GLY A 68 15.69 -2.68 -7.28
N ARG A 69 15.34 -3.86 -7.81
CA ARG A 69 13.95 -4.31 -7.98
C ARG A 69 13.19 -4.43 -6.66
N GLY A 70 11.88 -4.27 -6.72
CA GLY A 70 11.01 -4.44 -5.56
C GLY A 70 9.55 -4.11 -5.85
N TYR A 71 8.74 -4.02 -4.80
CA TYR A 71 7.36 -3.57 -4.89
C TYR A 71 7.24 -2.19 -4.25
N LEU A 72 6.81 -1.21 -5.04
CA LEU A 72 6.46 0.11 -4.52
C LEU A 72 5.20 -0.01 -3.66
N ILE A 73 5.16 0.70 -2.54
CA ILE A 73 3.95 0.91 -1.76
C ILE A 73 3.43 2.30 -2.10
N ILE A 74 2.20 2.36 -2.62
CA ILE A 74 1.58 3.59 -3.11
C ILE A 74 0.36 3.86 -2.24
N ILE A 75 0.38 4.98 -1.53
CA ILE A 75 -0.72 5.46 -0.70
C ILE A 75 -1.12 6.83 -1.26
N GLU A 76 -2.37 6.96 -1.69
CA GLU A 76 -2.90 8.16 -2.30
C GLU A 76 -4.12 8.66 -1.52
N ILE A 77 -4.28 9.99 -1.50
CA ILE A 77 -5.45 10.68 -0.95
C ILE A 77 -6.25 11.21 -2.15
N ILE A 78 -7.42 10.63 -2.39
CA ILE A 78 -8.24 10.84 -3.58
C ILE A 78 -9.28 11.93 -3.30
N THR A 79 -8.82 13.17 -3.40
CA THR A 79 -9.64 14.38 -3.19
C THR A 79 -9.28 15.47 -4.22
N LEU A 80 -10.18 16.45 -4.39
CA LEU A 80 -9.88 17.71 -5.08
C LEU A 80 -9.40 18.80 -4.13
N ASP A 81 -9.47 18.56 -2.82
CA ASP A 81 -9.01 19.49 -1.80
C ASP A 81 -7.49 19.63 -1.84
N ILE A 82 -7.01 20.81 -1.44
CA ILE A 82 -5.58 21.03 -1.22
C ILE A 82 -5.21 20.34 0.09
N VAL A 83 -4.54 19.20 -0.01
CA VAL A 83 -4.06 18.44 1.15
C VAL A 83 -2.78 19.07 1.68
N ASP A 84 -2.74 19.34 2.98
CA ASP A 84 -1.52 19.86 3.60
C ASP A 84 -0.45 18.76 3.74
N VAL A 85 0.81 19.18 3.63
CA VAL A 85 1.95 18.25 3.60
C VAL A 85 2.10 17.49 4.92
N GLU A 86 1.74 18.12 6.05
CA GLU A 86 1.87 17.52 7.37
C GLU A 86 0.88 16.36 7.56
N PHE A 87 -0.37 16.56 7.13
CA PHE A 87 -1.39 15.53 7.05
C PHE A 87 -1.00 14.41 6.10
N SER A 88 -0.53 14.74 4.89
CA SER A 88 -0.11 13.74 3.91
C SER A 88 1.01 12.86 4.47
N ASN A 89 2.03 13.47 5.09
CA ASN A 89 3.11 12.74 5.74
C ASN A 89 2.60 11.82 6.86
N ARG A 90 1.70 12.32 7.72
CA ARG A 90 1.11 11.53 8.80
C ARG A 90 0.34 10.30 8.27
N VAL A 91 -0.44 10.46 7.20
CA VAL A 91 -1.15 9.35 6.54
C VAL A 91 -0.17 8.34 5.98
N ILE A 92 0.88 8.80 5.29
CA ILE A 92 1.88 7.92 4.69
C ILE A 92 2.64 7.16 5.77
N GLU A 93 3.16 7.85 6.80
CA GLU A 93 3.89 7.23 7.91
C GLU A 93 3.04 6.15 8.60
N ARG A 94 1.79 6.48 8.92
CA ARG A 94 0.85 5.54 9.54
C ARG A 94 0.56 4.35 8.63
N GLY A 95 0.35 4.59 7.34
CA GLY A 95 0.09 3.53 6.38
C GLY A 95 1.29 2.59 6.23
N ILE A 96 2.51 3.12 6.20
CA ILE A 96 3.75 2.33 6.12
C ILE A 96 4.02 1.54 7.40
N GLU A 97 3.73 2.10 8.58
CA GLU A 97 3.80 1.39 9.85
C GLU A 97 2.93 0.13 9.82
N ILE A 98 1.63 0.29 9.54
CA ILE A 98 0.67 -0.82 9.49
C ILE A 98 1.04 -1.82 8.40
N PHE A 99 1.46 -1.34 7.23
CA PHE A 99 1.91 -2.21 6.15
C PHE A 99 3.09 -3.06 6.61
N GLY A 100 4.07 -2.47 7.29
CA GLY A 100 5.26 -3.15 7.81
C GLY A 100 4.92 -4.21 8.86
N GLU A 101 4.00 -3.92 9.77
CA GLU A 101 3.50 -4.90 10.76
C GLU A 101 2.85 -6.10 10.06
N LYS A 102 1.93 -5.84 9.13
CA LYS A 102 1.23 -6.90 8.39
C LYS A 102 2.15 -7.68 7.48
N LEU A 103 3.15 -7.04 6.88
CA LEU A 103 4.15 -7.72 6.07
C LEU A 103 4.95 -8.72 6.92
N LYS A 104 5.38 -8.33 8.12
CA LYS A 104 6.06 -9.22 9.07
C LYS A 104 5.16 -10.35 9.57
N GLU A 105 3.90 -10.06 9.87
CA GLU A 105 2.90 -11.06 10.30
C GLU A 105 2.69 -12.13 9.22
N LYS A 106 2.56 -11.73 7.95
CA LYS A 106 2.31 -12.65 6.83
C LYS A 106 3.56 -13.37 6.32
N PHE A 107 4.74 -12.81 6.55
CA PHE A 107 6.02 -13.37 6.10
C PHE A 107 7.09 -13.38 7.19
N PRO A 108 6.85 -14.06 8.33
CA PRO A 108 7.74 -13.99 9.50
C PRO A 108 9.14 -14.54 9.22
N GLU A 109 9.25 -15.53 8.34
CA GLU A 109 10.51 -16.21 8.03
C GLU A 109 11.23 -15.60 6.81
N ARG A 110 10.60 -14.63 6.12
CA ARG A 110 11.19 -14.03 4.92
C ARG A 110 12.00 -12.79 5.26
N LYS A 111 13.10 -12.63 4.55
CA LYS A 111 13.93 -11.41 4.57
C LYS A 111 13.29 -10.35 3.68
N LEU A 112 12.11 -9.87 4.06
CA LEU A 112 11.45 -8.73 3.44
C LEU A 112 11.65 -7.49 4.31
N SER A 113 11.82 -6.33 3.67
CA SER A 113 12.00 -5.06 4.37
C SER A 113 11.39 -3.94 3.56
N ILE A 114 10.83 -2.95 4.26
CA ILE A 114 10.39 -1.70 3.64
C ILE A 114 11.52 -0.69 3.77
N VAL A 115 11.90 -0.08 2.65
CA VAL A 115 12.91 0.98 2.59
C VAL A 115 12.31 2.23 1.97
N TYR A 116 12.79 3.40 2.39
CA TYR A 116 12.57 4.64 1.66
C TYR A 116 13.68 4.81 0.62
N ASP A 117 13.31 4.83 -0.65
CA ASP A 117 14.23 4.86 -1.77
C ASP A 117 13.93 6.07 -2.65
N ILE A 118 14.83 7.06 -2.60
CA ILE A 118 14.72 8.37 -3.27
C ILE A 118 13.55 9.19 -2.74
N ASN A 119 12.33 8.85 -3.14
CA ASN A 119 11.09 9.54 -2.79
C ASN A 119 9.90 8.58 -2.63
N VAL A 120 10.13 7.27 -2.65
CA VAL A 120 9.07 6.25 -2.57
C VAL A 120 9.39 5.20 -1.52
N TYR A 121 8.34 4.64 -0.91
CA TYR A 121 8.48 3.45 -0.09
C TYR A 121 8.46 2.20 -0.96
N LYS A 122 9.35 1.27 -0.64
CA LYS A 122 9.53 0.06 -1.43
C LYS A 122 9.81 -1.14 -0.55
N ILE A 123 9.12 -2.24 -0.84
CA ILE A 123 9.43 -3.57 -0.31
C ILE A 123 10.59 -4.13 -1.13
N ILE A 124 11.65 -4.53 -0.44
CA ILE A 124 12.81 -5.21 -0.99
C ILE A 124 13.03 -6.55 -0.30
N GLY A 125 13.89 -7.37 -0.92
CA GLY A 125 14.32 -8.64 -0.37
C GLY A 125 13.88 -9.82 -1.21
N ASP A 126 13.62 -10.93 -0.53
CA ASP A 126 13.36 -12.19 -1.21
C ASP A 126 11.86 -12.49 -1.37
N PHE A 127 11.35 -12.22 -2.57
CA PHE A 127 9.94 -12.41 -2.90
C PHE A 127 9.58 -13.86 -3.22
N PHE A 128 10.55 -14.66 -3.69
CA PHE A 128 10.27 -15.93 -4.36
C PHE A 128 11.11 -17.11 -3.88
N SER A 129 12.16 -16.93 -3.09
CA SER A 129 12.91 -18.06 -2.56
C SER A 129 12.12 -18.76 -1.47
N ASN A 130 11.90 -20.05 -1.70
CA ASN A 130 11.22 -21.02 -0.86
C ASN A 130 9.75 -20.70 -0.51
N MET A 131 8.87 -21.18 -1.39
CA MET A 131 7.47 -21.51 -1.11
C MET A 131 7.16 -22.87 -1.73
#